data_AF-A0A842PGM4-F1
#
_entry.id   AF-A0A842PGM4-F1
#
_cell.length_a   1.000
_cell.length_b   1.000
_cell.length_c   1.000
_cell.angle_alpha   90.00
_cell.angle_beta   90.00
_cell.angle_gamma   90.00
#
_symmetry.space_group_name_H-M   'P 1'
#
loop_
_entity.id
_entity.type
_entity.pdbx_description
1 polymer ?
#
loop_
_entity_poly.entity_id
_entity_poly.type
_entity_poly.pdbx_seq_one_letter_code
_entity_poly.pdbx_strand_id
1 'polypeptide(L)' 'MGVLVDLEKCDGCTGRKDKGTSACVEECPVECISLVEDDASSAPHGREQHAVVNNEECTDCEVCIDVCEKEALSMTEE' A
#
# COMPACT_ATOMS: atom_id res chain seq x y z
N MET A 1 15.16 4.64 6.97
CA MET A 1 14.88 3.47 6.11
C MET A 1 13.40 3.14 6.23
N GLY A 2 12.70 2.95 5.13
CA GLY A 2 11.25 2.82 5.13
C GLY A 2 10.71 2.20 3.85
N VAL A 3 9.40 2.22 3.67
CA VAL A 3 8.72 1.73 2.47
C VAL A 3 8.12 2.91 1.71
N LEU A 4 8.41 2.98 0.42
CA LEU A 4 7.76 3.87 -0.54
C LEU A 4 6.67 3.11 -1.28
N VAL A 5 5.50 3.76 -1.40
CA VAL A 5 4.41 3.28 -2.23
C VAL A 5 4.43 4.03 -3.56
N ASP A 6 4.67 3.29 -4.63
CA ASP A 6 4.58 3.76 -6.01
C ASP A 6 3.10 3.91 -6.37
N LEU A 7 2.64 5.15 -6.42
CA LEU A 7 1.27 5.47 -6.79
C LEU A 7 0.98 5.24 -8.27
N GLU A 8 1.97 5.10 -9.15
CA GLU A 8 1.67 4.71 -10.53
C GLU A 8 1.38 3.21 -10.62
N LYS A 9 1.91 2.39 -9.72
CA LYS A 9 1.65 0.93 -9.70
C LYS A 9 0.55 0.51 -8.73
N CYS A 10 0.38 1.23 -7.63
CA CYS A 10 -0.60 0.88 -6.60
C CYS A 10 -2.02 1.09 -7.13
N ASP A 11 -2.77 0.01 -7.33
CA ASP A 11 -4.20 0.09 -7.67
C ASP A 11 -5.14 0.06 -6.45
N GLY A 12 -4.59 0.06 -5.23
CA GLY A 12 -5.40 -0.01 -4.01
C GLY A 12 -6.13 -1.33 -3.78
N CYS A 13 -5.63 -2.42 -4.39
CA CYS A 13 -6.31 -3.71 -4.47
C CYS A 13 -7.74 -3.58 -5.01
N THR A 14 -7.91 -2.72 -6.03
CA THR A 14 -9.18 -2.47 -6.70
C THR A 14 -9.79 -3.79 -7.17
N GLY A 15 -11.09 -3.96 -6.94
CA GLY A 15 -11.82 -5.19 -7.27
C GLY A 15 -11.97 -6.20 -6.12
N ARG A 16 -11.41 -5.92 -4.93
CA ARG A 16 -11.83 -6.62 -3.70
C ARG A 16 -13.23 -6.18 -3.29
N LYS A 17 -14.03 -7.11 -2.74
CA LYS A 17 -15.42 -6.86 -2.32
C LYS A 17 -15.51 -5.85 -1.16
N ASP A 18 -14.46 -5.77 -0.35
CA ASP A 18 -14.42 -5.02 0.89
C ASP A 18 -13.44 -3.83 0.76
N LYS A 19 -14.00 -2.62 0.68
CA LYS A 19 -13.23 -1.37 0.74
C LYS A 19 -12.47 -1.29 2.07
N GLY A 20 -11.24 -0.79 2.06
CA GLY A 20 -10.38 -0.75 3.24
C GLY A 20 -9.52 -2.00 3.49
N THR A 21 -9.69 -3.09 2.72
CA THR A 21 -8.86 -4.30 2.87
C THR A 21 -7.81 -4.42 1.76
N SER A 22 -6.55 -4.64 2.13
CA SER A 22 -5.45 -4.88 1.19
C SER A 22 -4.43 -5.86 1.78
N ALA A 23 -3.74 -6.62 0.93
CA ALA A 23 -2.77 -7.61 1.41
C ALA A 23 -1.65 -6.98 2.25
N CYS A 24 -1.16 -5.79 1.86
CA CYS A 24 -0.12 -5.11 2.62
C CYS A 24 -0.59 -4.62 4.00
N VAL A 25 -1.86 -4.22 4.14
CA VAL A 25 -2.42 -3.83 5.45
C VAL A 25 -2.59 -5.04 6.36
N GLU A 26 -3.19 -6.12 5.86
CA GLU A 26 -3.50 -7.31 6.67
C GLU A 26 -2.23 -8.06 7.12
N GLU A 27 -1.20 -8.06 6.30
CA GLU A 27 0.04 -8.80 6.57
C GLU A 27 1.08 -7.93 7.31
N CYS A 28 0.77 -6.67 7.61
CA CYS A 28 1.69 -5.80 8.35
C CYS A 28 1.69 -6.18 9.85
N PRO A 29 2.80 -6.71 10.39
CA PRO A 29 2.84 -7.21 11.77
C PRO A 29 2.74 -6.11 12.84
N VAL A 30 2.98 -4.87 12.45
CA VAL A 30 2.93 -3.67 13.30
C VAL A 30 1.77 -2.75 12.94
N GLU A 31 0.88 -3.18 12.03
CA GLU A 31 -0.31 -2.43 11.62
C GLU A 31 -0.01 -0.98 11.20
N CYS A 32 1.19 -0.72 10.65
CA CYS A 32 1.63 0.63 10.29
C CYS A 32 1.18 1.07 8.90
N ILE A 33 0.43 0.22 8.18
CA ILE A 33 -0.05 0.48 6.82
C ILE A 33 -1.55 0.74 6.88
N SER A 34 -2.02 1.77 6.16
CA SER A 34 -3.43 2.13 6.06
C SER A 34 -3.81 2.41 4.61
N LEU A 35 -5.10 2.27 4.27
CA LEU A 35 -5.62 2.70 2.96
C LEU A 35 -6.26 4.07 3.09
N VAL A 36 -5.89 4.98 2.19
CA VAL A 36 -6.49 6.31 2.06
C VAL A 36 -7.31 6.35 0.80
N GLU A 37 -8.51 6.93 0.88
CA GLU A 37 -9.42 7.08 -0.25
C GLU A 37 -8.82 7.99 -1.33
N ASP A 38 -9.03 7.62 -2.60
CA ASP A 38 -8.58 8.35 -3.78
C ASP A 38 -9.80 8.65 -4.67
N ASP A 39 -9.69 9.71 -5.45
CA ASP A 39 -10.74 10.13 -6.38
C ASP A 39 -10.55 9.34 -7.68
N ALA A 40 -11.38 8.32 -7.91
CA ALA A 40 -11.25 7.41 -9.06
C ALA A 40 -11.23 8.10 -10.44
N SER A 41 -11.69 9.36 -10.52
CA SER A 41 -11.61 10.19 -11.73
C SER A 41 -10.22 10.77 -11.99
N SER A 42 -9.39 10.89 -10.96
CA SER A 42 -8.06 11.52 -11.01
C SER A 42 -6.94 10.52 -10.75
N ALA A 43 -7.24 9.43 -10.04
CA ALA A 43 -6.26 8.43 -9.65
C ALA A 43 -5.77 7.60 -10.85
N PRO A 44 -4.47 7.25 -10.90
CA PRO A 44 -3.98 6.27 -11.85
C PRO A 44 -4.71 4.94 -11.65
N HIS A 45 -4.95 4.23 -12.77
CA HIS A 45 -5.71 2.98 -12.79
C HIS A 45 -7.17 3.07 -12.30
N GLY A 46 -7.71 4.27 -12.10
CA GLY A 46 -9.08 4.47 -11.61
C GLY A 46 -9.30 3.85 -10.22
N ARG A 47 -8.24 3.78 -9.40
CA ARG A 47 -8.31 3.26 -8.04
C ARG A 47 -9.16 4.16 -7.15
N GLU A 48 -9.82 3.55 -6.19
CA GLU A 48 -10.64 4.26 -5.19
C GLU A 48 -9.88 4.50 -3.87
N GLN A 49 -8.68 3.92 -3.73
CA GLN A 49 -7.87 4.01 -2.53
C GLN A 49 -6.40 3.68 -2.86
N HIS A 50 -5.46 4.05 -1.98
CA HIS A 50 -4.06 3.66 -2.07
C HIS A 50 -3.46 3.41 -0.68
N ALA A 51 -2.38 2.64 -0.63
CA ALA A 51 -1.68 2.34 0.62
C ALA A 51 -0.78 3.50 1.06
N VAL A 52 -0.78 3.78 2.36
CA VAL A 52 0.10 4.73 3.03
C VAL A 52 0.79 4.00 4.18
N VAL A 53 2.11 4.12 4.27
CA VAL A 53 2.92 3.47 5.30
C VAL A 53 3.40 4.52 6.29
N ASN A 54 3.18 4.28 7.58
CA ASN A 54 3.83 5.03 8.64
C ASN A 54 5.26 4.50 8.84
N ASN A 55 6.22 5.21 8.27
CA ASN A 55 7.64 4.85 8.34
C ASN A 55 8.27 5.05 9.73
N GLU A 56 7.62 5.74 10.65
CA GLU A 56 8.11 5.86 12.04
C GLU A 56 7.88 4.56 12.84
N GLU A 57 6.81 3.82 12.50
CA GLU A 57 6.43 2.56 13.15
C GLU A 57 6.86 1.32 12.32
N CYS A 58 7.35 1.54 11.09
CA CYS A 58 7.78 0.47 10.21
C CYS A 58 9.03 -0.23 10.77
N THR A 59 9.02 -1.56 10.76
CA THR A 59 10.11 -2.42 11.24
C THR A 59 10.89 -3.08 10.11
N ASP A 60 10.81 -2.54 8.90
CA ASP A 60 11.61 -2.97 7.74
C ASP A 60 11.56 -4.48 7.45
N CYS A 61 10.46 -5.15 7.82
CA CYS A 61 10.28 -6.59 7.69
C CYS A 61 9.99 -7.09 6.27
N GLU A 62 9.83 -6.18 5.30
CA GLU A 62 9.61 -6.43 3.87
C GLU A 62 8.34 -7.22 3.48
N VAL A 63 7.56 -7.73 4.44
CA VAL A 63 6.35 -8.53 4.19
C VAL A 63 5.38 -7.85 3.21
N CYS A 64 5.16 -6.54 3.37
CA CYS A 64 4.26 -5.78 2.50
C CYS A 64 4.70 -5.73 1.02
N ILE A 65 6.00 -5.87 0.76
CA ILE A 65 6.59 -5.90 -0.59
C ILE A 65 6.30 -7.26 -1.23
N ASP A 66 6.55 -8.35 -0.51
CA ASP A 66 6.34 -9.71 -0.99
C ASP A 66 4.87 -10.02 -1.31
N VAL A 67 3.93 -9.48 -0.54
CA VAL A 67 2.49 -9.75 -0.72
C VAL A 67 1.82 -8.83 -1.74
N CYS A 68 2.52 -7.80 -2.23
CA CYS A 68 1.95 -6.86 -3.20
C CYS A 68 2.04 -7.40 -4.63
N GLU A 69 0.91 -7.86 -5.17
CA GLU A 69 0.81 -8.38 -6.55
C GLU A 69 1.18 -7.35 -7.64
N LYS A 70 1.22 -6.06 -7.32
CA LYS A 70 1.61 -4.98 -8.24
C LYS A 70 3.05 -4.54 -8.10
N GLU A 71 3.78 -5.09 -7.13
CA GLU A 71 5.15 -4.66 -6.83
C GLU A 71 5.21 -3.13 -6.65
N ALA A 72 4.18 -2.58 -5.99
CA ALA A 72 4.00 -1.15 -5.79
C ALA A 72 4.70 -0.64 -4.52
N LEU A 73 5.21 -1.53 -3.68
CA LEU A 73 5.95 -1.17 -2.47
C LEU A 73 7.42 -1.51 -2.68
N SER A 74 8.31 -0.63 -2.23
CA SER A 74 9.76 -0.83 -2.30
C SER A 74 10.46 -0.19 -1.11
N MET A 75 11.53 -0.81 -0.64
CA MET A 75 12.36 -0.25 0.42
C MET A 75 13.06 1.02 -0.08
N THR A 76 13.08 2.05 0.76
CA THR A 76 13.85 3.27 0.51
C THR A 76 15.09 3.29 1.38
N GLU A 77 16.20 3.59 0.73
CA GLU A 77 17.46 3.98 1.38
C GLU A 77 17.46 5.50 1.56
N GLU A 78 16.52 6.01 2.36
CA GLU A 78 16.36 7.45 2.72
C GLU A 78 16.18 8.45 1.56
#